data_AF-X1RKX6-F1
#
_entry.id   AF-X1RKX6-F1
#
_cell.length_a   1.000
_cell.length_b   1.000
_cell.length_c   1.000
_cell.angle_alpha   90.00
_cell.angle_beta   90.00
_cell.angle_gamma   90.00
#
_symmetry.space_group_name_H-M   'P 1'
#
loop_
_entity.id
_entity.type
_entity.pdbx_description
1 polymer ?
#
loop_
_entity_poly.entity_id
_entity_poly.type
_entity_poly.pdbx_seq_one_letter_code
_entity_poly.pdbx_strand_id
1 'polypeptide(L)' 'MKGLTPEWAKRYWAAHWSLPSPQQGFEMLHRGAIGFGELDMLLRALDVMPFWRDKLTKIAYRRMTRV' A
#
# COMPACT_ATOMS: atom_id res chain seq x y z
N MET A 1 -17.23 -18.46 27.48
CA MET A 1 -16.88 -18.85 26.09
C MET A 1 -15.43 -18.41 25.85
N LYS A 2 -14.53 -19.34 25.50
CA LYS A 2 -13.12 -19.03 25.16
C LYS A 2 -13.00 -19.02 23.64
N GLY A 3 -12.46 -17.95 23.05
CA GLY A 3 -12.26 -17.81 21.60
C GLY A 3 -12.57 -16.40 21.09
N LEU A 4 -11.99 -16.02 19.95
CA LEU A 4 -12.34 -14.78 19.24
C LEU A 4 -13.78 -14.89 18.70
N THR A 5 -14.51 -13.77 18.67
CA THR A 5 -15.79 -13.73 17.94
C THR A 5 -15.53 -13.99 16.45
N PRO A 6 -16.53 -14.47 15.69
CA PRO A 6 -16.36 -14.68 14.24
C PRO A 6 -15.87 -13.42 13.50
N GLU A 7 -16.28 -12.24 13.95
CA GLU A 7 -15.78 -10.97 13.44
C GLU A 7 -14.28 -10.79 13.70
N TRP A 8 -13.85 -10.96 14.95
CA TRP A 8 -12.44 -10.83 15.33
C TRP A 8 -11.57 -11.90 14.68
N ALA A 9 -12.08 -13.11 14.49
CA ALA A 9 -11.39 -14.18 13.78
C ALA A 9 -11.12 -13.81 12.31
N LYS A 10 -12.10 -13.21 11.61
CA LYS A 10 -11.92 -12.74 10.22
C LYS A 10 -10.91 -11.59 10.12
N ARG A 11 -10.96 -10.64 11.06
CA ARG A 11 -10.00 -9.53 11.12
C ARG A 11 -8.58 -10.03 11.38
N TYR A 12 -8.44 -10.96 12.33
CA TYR A 12 -7.16 -11.60 12.64
C TYR A 12 -6.62 -12.34 11.41
N TRP A 13 -7.46 -13.10 10.70
CA TRP A 13 -7.06 -13.77 9.45
C TRP A 13 -6.57 -12.80 8.38
N ALA A 14 -7.32 -11.72 8.12
CA ALA A 14 -6.93 -10.72 7.12
C ALA A 14 -5.60 -10.02 7.46
N ALA A 15 -5.29 -9.83 8.75
CA ALA A 15 -4.03 -9.24 9.18
C ALA A 15 -2.78 -10.12 8.89
N HIS A 16 -2.96 -11.39 8.50
CA HIS A 16 -1.85 -12.28 8.12
C HIS A 16 -1.43 -12.16 6.66
N TRP A 17 -2.17 -11.43 5.83
CA TRP A 17 -1.77 -11.25 4.45
C TRP A 17 -0.44 -10.52 4.35
N SER A 18 0.48 -11.07 3.58
CA SER A 18 1.70 -10.36 3.19
C SER A 18 1.37 -9.30 2.16
N LEU A 19 1.67 -8.05 2.48
CA LEU A 19 1.45 -6.94 1.57
C LEU A 19 2.64 -6.80 0.60
N PRO A 20 2.41 -6.31 -0.63
CA PRO A 20 3.49 -5.88 -1.52
C PRO A 20 4.38 -4.84 -0.84
N SER A 21 5.67 -4.80 -1.18
CA SER A 21 6.56 -3.73 -0.74
C SER A 21 6.18 -2.38 -1.37
N PRO A 22 6.62 -1.24 -0.81
CA PRO A 22 6.43 0.07 -1.44
C PRO A 22 6.96 0.10 -2.88
N GLN A 23 8.12 -0.51 -3.15
CA GLN A 23 8.72 -0.58 -4.48
C GLN A 23 7.82 -1.33 -5.47
N GLN A 24 7.25 -2.47 -5.05
CA GLN A 24 6.28 -3.21 -5.86
C GLN A 24 5.03 -2.37 -6.12
N GLY A 25 4.57 -1.59 -5.13
CA GLY A 25 3.50 -0.61 -5.29
C GLY A 25 3.79 0.44 -6.38
N PHE A 26 4.97 1.05 -6.35
CA PHE A 26 5.38 2.02 -7.38
C PHE A 26 5.51 1.39 -8.76
N GLU A 27 6.05 0.16 -8.85
CA GLU A 27 6.13 -0.56 -10.11
C GLU A 27 4.73 -0.86 -10.69
N MET A 28 3.80 -1.33 -9.85
CA MET A 28 2.41 -1.54 -10.26
C MET A 28 1.76 -0.24 -10.76
N LEU A 29 2.00 0.89 -10.08
CA LEU A 29 1.52 2.21 -10.50
C LEU A 29 2.10 2.59 -11.87
N HIS A 30 3.41 2.45 -12.07
CA HIS A 30 4.08 2.80 -13.33
C HIS A 30 3.66 1.91 -14.50
N ARG A 31 3.32 0.65 -14.24
CA ARG A 31 2.78 -0.28 -15.23
C ARG A 31 1.28 -0.10 -15.50
N GLY A 32 0.61 0.81 -14.77
CA GLY A 32 -0.82 1.06 -14.90
C GLY A 32 -1.70 -0.08 -14.35
N ALA A 33 -1.14 -0.96 -13.51
CA ALA A 33 -1.89 -2.03 -12.86
C ALA A 33 -2.72 -1.53 -11.66
N ILE A 34 -2.30 -0.42 -11.05
CA ILE A 34 -3.03 0.27 -9.98
C ILE A 34 -3.00 1.79 -10.20
N GLY A 35 -3.95 2.51 -9.60
CA GLY A 35 -3.97 3.97 -9.52
C GLY A 35 -3.36 4.54 -8.23
N PHE A 36 -3.30 5.87 -8.14
CA PHE A 36 -2.78 6.57 -6.96
C PHE A 36 -3.54 6.26 -5.66
N GLY A 37 -4.86 6.06 -5.73
CA GLY A 37 -5.67 5.72 -4.55
C GLY A 37 -5.33 4.34 -3.98
N GLU A 38 -5.05 3.37 -4.85
CA GLU A 38 -4.62 2.02 -4.44
C GLU A 38 -3.19 2.03 -3.91
N LEU A 39 -2.30 2.86 -4.47
CA LEU A 39 -0.98 3.07 -3.91
C LEU A 39 -1.05 3.71 -2.50
N ASP A 40 -1.90 4.71 -2.29
CA ASP A 40 -2.08 5.31 -0.96
C ASP A 40 -2.65 4.30 0.04
N MET A 41 -3.61 3.47 -0.39
CA MET A 41 -4.14 2.37 0.41
C MET A 41 -3.03 1.39 0.82
N LEU A 42 -2.16 1.00 -0.11
CA LEU A 42 -1.03 0.13 0.18
C LEU A 42 -0.06 0.76 1.18
N LEU A 43 0.35 2.02 0.98
CA LEU A 43 1.27 2.71 1.88
C LEU A 43 0.66 2.93 3.27
N ARG A 44 -0.66 3.12 3.36
CA ARG A 44 -1.38 3.14 4.62
C ARG A 44 -1.39 1.78 5.31
N ALA A 45 -1.63 0.70 4.56
CA ALA A 45 -1.64 -0.66 5.11
C ALA A 45 -0.24 -1.12 5.57
N LEU A 46 0.82 -0.62 4.93
CA LEU A 46 2.22 -0.79 5.33
C LEU A 46 2.65 0.14 6.49
N ASP A 47 1.72 0.91 7.05
CA ASP A 47 1.95 1.83 8.15
C ASP A 47 3.02 2.91 7.89
N VAL A 48 3.17 3.31 6.62
CA VAL A 48 4.02 4.47 6.25
C VAL A 48 3.42 5.72 6.88
N MET A 49 4.21 6.54 7.56
CA MET A 49 3.69 7.77 8.18
C MET A 49 3.01 8.68 7.14
N PRO A 50 1.82 9.27 7.43
CA PRO A 50 1.10 10.14 6.49
C PRO A 50 1.96 11.27 5.89
N PHE A 51 2.87 11.84 6.69
CA PHE A 51 3.81 12.87 6.25
C PHE A 51 4.68 12.44 5.04
N TRP A 52 5.05 11.15 4.98
CA TRP A 52 5.89 10.59 3.92
C TRP A 52 5.09 10.09 2.72
N ARG A 53 3.85 9.60 2.90
CA ARG A 53 3.02 9.05 1.81
C ARG A 53 2.86 10.03 0.65
N ASP A 54 2.50 11.28 0.95
CA ASP A 54 2.34 12.34 -0.05
C ASP A 54 3.66 12.64 -0.80
N LYS A 55 4.79 12.67 -0.08
CA LYS A 55 6.10 12.94 -0.68
C LYS A 55 6.56 11.81 -1.59
N LEU A 56 6.38 10.58 -1.14
CA LEU A 56 6.72 9.37 -1.91
C LEU A 56 5.83 9.26 -3.17
N THR A 57 4.55 9.57 -3.05
CA THR A 57 3.61 9.54 -4.18
C THR A 57 3.95 10.61 -5.23
N LYS A 58 4.32 11.83 -4.80
CA LYS A 58 4.70 12.94 -5.70
C LYS A 58 5.92 12.65 -6.56
N ILE A 59 6.87 11.87 -6.05
CA ILE A 59 8.07 11.51 -6.82
C ILE A 59 7.86 10.32 -7.76
N ALA A 60 6.70 9.65 -7.71
CA ALA A 60 6.41 8.48 -8.53
C ALA A 60 6.54 8.80 -10.03
N TYR A 61 6.03 9.94 -10.51
CA TYR A 61 6.13 10.31 -11.93
C TYR A 61 7.15 11.43 -12.18
N ARG A 62 8.31 11.42 -11.49
CA ARG A 62 9.39 12.34 -11.86
C ARG A 62 9.79 12.02 -13.30
N ARG A 63 9.38 12.88 -14.24
CA ARG A 63 9.65 12.72 -15.68
C ARG A 63 11.14 12.43 -15.84
N MET A 64 11.47 11.30 -16.46
CA MET A 64 12.81 11.14 -17.02
C MET A 64 12.97 12.28 -18.02
N THR A 65 13.90 13.19 -17.77
CA THR A 65 14.32 14.14 -18.78
C THR A 65 14.84 13.31 -19.94
N ARG A 66 14.28 13.51 -21.14
CA ARG A 66 14.84 12.88 -22.33
C ARG A 66 16.33 13.23 -22.38
N VAL A 67 17.17 12.20 -22.50
CA VAL A 67 18.60 12.34 -22.78
C VAL A 67 18.78 12.49 -24.28
#